data_AF-A0A133XR61-F1
#
_entry.id   AF-A0A133XR61-F1
#
_cell.length_a   1.000
_cell.length_b   1.000
_cell.length_c   1.000
_cell.angle_alpha   90.00
_cell.angle_beta   90.00
_cell.angle_gamma   90.00
#
_symmetry.space_group_name_H-M   'P 1'
#
loop_
_entity.id
_entity.type
_entity.pdbx_description
1 polymer ?
#
loop_
_entity_poly.entity_id
_entity_poly.type
_entity_poly.pdbx_seq_one_letter_code
_entity_poly.pdbx_strand_id
1 'polypeptide(L)'
;MTLRFSALGLFNNNREAFSSLFLLLFFMLCGMLLSFSIISLLRELQLVATLSQILTAALSTLFTMAFPAILYGFVWCRRKRTTTVSYFLGLCRVNPRKEISPSSLFFLLLLLTFVLFLLVQGSSHLMEKVLPYMPSGLQEVAEKAKLRDEMLMNLLFAEHGLEYSFLRIVAFAVIPAFSEELFMRGALQPILIKVFRNPHWGIVLTALLFAGLHLSVFNFLGIFIYALYFGYLAYYLRSIYPGVILHFLNNFATLAIFYFTQLV
;
A
#
# COMPACT_ATOMS: atom_id res chain seq x y z
N MET A 1 1.06 -31.16 12.30
CA MET A 1 1.72 -29.89 12.65
C MET A 1 1.06 -28.75 11.85
N THR A 2 -0.11 -28.30 12.29
CA THR A 2 -0.89 -27.25 11.63
C THR A 2 -0.36 -25.87 12.04
N LEU A 3 0.65 -25.38 11.32
CA LEU A 3 1.15 -24.01 11.48
C LEU A 3 0.04 -23.03 11.08
N ARG A 4 -0.62 -22.49 12.10
CA ARG A 4 -1.71 -21.52 11.99
C ARG A 4 -1.13 -20.19 11.50
N PHE A 5 -1.22 -19.94 10.20
CA PHE A 5 -1.10 -18.60 9.61
C PHE A 5 -2.23 -17.65 10.05
N SER A 6 -3.10 -18.03 11.01
CA SER A 6 -3.99 -17.04 11.59
C SER A 6 -3.14 -16.06 12.39
N ALA A 7 -3.29 -14.76 12.14
CA ALA A 7 -2.79 -13.67 12.98
C ALA A 7 -2.92 -13.92 14.51
N LEU A 8 -3.88 -14.76 14.93
CA LEU A 8 -4.09 -15.21 16.30
C LEU A 8 -2.97 -16.12 16.87
N GLY A 9 -2.25 -16.86 16.03
CA GLY A 9 -1.20 -17.82 16.41
C GLY A 9 0.22 -17.27 16.36
N LEU A 10 0.43 -16.07 15.79
CA LEU A 10 1.73 -15.42 15.76
C LEU A 10 2.11 -14.85 17.13
N PHE A 11 1.13 -14.28 17.85
CA PHE A 11 1.33 -13.62 19.14
C PHE A 11 0.79 -14.45 20.30
N ASN A 12 1.52 -14.54 21.41
CA ASN A 12 1.08 -15.30 22.57
C ASN A 12 -0.05 -14.59 23.34
N ASN A 13 -0.01 -13.25 23.41
CA ASN A 13 -0.98 -12.44 24.14
C ASN A 13 -1.11 -11.02 23.54
N ASN A 14 -2.02 -10.20 24.07
CA ASN A 14 -2.25 -8.84 23.58
C ASN A 14 -1.07 -7.90 23.88
N ARG A 15 -0.34 -8.10 24.99
CA ARG A 15 0.85 -7.29 25.31
C ARG A 15 1.91 -7.39 24.23
N GLU A 16 2.17 -8.61 23.73
CA GLU A 16 3.10 -8.82 22.62
C GLU A 16 2.62 -8.15 21.32
N ALA A 17 1.31 -8.11 21.07
CA ALA A 17 0.73 -7.44 19.90
C ALA A 17 0.91 -5.92 19.99
N PHE A 18 0.63 -5.31 21.15
CA PHE A 18 0.86 -3.88 21.37
C PHE A 18 2.35 -3.50 21.29
N SER A 19 3.24 -4.29 21.89
CA SER A 19 4.69 -4.07 21.76
C SER A 19 5.15 -4.18 20.30
N SER A 20 4.54 -5.08 19.52
CA SER A 20 4.82 -5.20 18.09
C SER A 20 4.32 -4.01 17.29
N LEU A 21 3.12 -3.51 17.61
CA LEU A 21 2.58 -2.31 16.98
C LEU A 21 3.51 -1.11 17.23
N PHE A 22 3.92 -0.91 18.49
CA PHE A 22 4.85 0.15 18.85
C PHE A 22 6.19 0.01 18.12
N LEU A 23 6.74 -1.20 18.06
CA LEU A 23 8.01 -1.46 17.37
C LEU A 23 7.90 -1.19 15.85
N LEU A 24 6.81 -1.61 15.21
CA LEU A 24 6.58 -1.36 13.79
C LEU A 24 6.45 0.14 13.49
N LEU A 25 5.69 0.87 14.31
CA LEU A 25 5.54 2.33 14.18
C LEU A 25 6.85 3.07 14.46
N PHE A 26 7.63 2.62 15.43
CA PHE A 26 8.98 3.14 15.69
C PHE A 26 9.89 2.96 14.48
N PHE A 27 9.90 1.77 13.87
CA PHE A 27 10.67 1.55 12.65
C PHE A 27 10.16 2.36 11.46
N MET A 28 8.84 2.59 11.35
CA MET A 28 8.27 3.49 10.33
C MET A 28 8.79 4.92 10.50
N LEU A 29 8.83 5.43 11.73
CA LEU A 29 9.41 6.74 12.02
C LEU A 29 10.91 6.80 11.69
N CYS A 30 11.69 5.80 12.11
CA CYS A 30 13.11 5.71 11.78
C CYS A 30 13.33 5.66 10.26
N GLY A 31 12.51 4.90 9.54
CA GLY A 31 12.54 4.80 8.08
C GLY A 31 12.25 6.13 7.40
N MET A 32 11.23 6.85 7.86
CA MET A 32 10.89 8.19 7.36
C MET A 32 12.02 9.19 7.58
N LEU A 33 12.61 9.23 8.79
CA LEU A 33 13.74 10.11 9.10
C LEU A 33 14.98 9.75 8.28
N LEU A 34 15.27 8.45 8.12
CA LEU A 34 16.39 7.98 7.32
C LEU A 34 16.21 8.35 5.84
N SER A 35 15.00 8.19 5.30
CA SER A 35 14.67 8.61 3.94
C SER A 35 14.92 10.10 3.74
N PHE A 36 14.40 10.93 4.66
CA PHE A 36 14.57 12.38 4.60
C PHE A 36 16.06 12.78 4.65
N SER A 37 16.84 12.18 5.55
CA SER A 37 18.28 12.45 5.68
C SER A 37 19.05 12.03 4.42
N ILE A 38 18.77 10.85 3.86
CA ILE A 38 19.43 10.38 2.63
C ILE A 38 19.09 11.30 1.44
N ILE A 39 17.81 11.62 1.25
CA ILE A 39 17.36 12.50 0.15
C ILE A 39 18.01 13.88 0.28
N SER A 40 18.08 14.43 1.51
CA SER A 40 18.70 15.74 1.77
C SER A 40 20.20 15.72 1.47
N LEU A 41 20.91 14.69 1.94
CA LEU A 41 22.35 14.52 1.68
C LEU A 41 22.65 14.36 0.19
N LEU A 42 21.87 13.56 -0.54
CA LEU A 42 22.05 13.37 -1.98
C LEU A 42 21.85 14.68 -2.77
N ARG A 43 20.92 15.52 -2.33
CA ARG A 43 20.69 16.85 -2.91
C ARG A 43 21.84 17.81 -2.61
N GLU A 44 22.33 17.80 -1.37
CA GLU A 44 23.43 18.68 -0.93
C GLU A 44 24.76 18.34 -1.63
N LEU A 45 25.07 17.06 -1.79
CA LEU A 45 26.31 16.61 -2.44
C LEU A 45 26.31 16.80 -3.96
N GLN A 46 25.21 17.26 -4.57
CA GLN A 46 25.02 17.40 -6.02
C GLN A 46 25.31 16.10 -6.83
N LEU A 47 25.52 14.96 -6.16
CA LEU A 47 25.79 13.64 -6.76
C LEU A 47 24.65 13.22 -7.69
N VAL A 48 23.46 13.77 -7.46
CA VAL A 48 22.31 13.67 -8.33
C VAL A 48 21.67 15.07 -8.37
N ALA A 49 22.27 16.00 -9.11
CA ALA A 49 21.85 17.40 -9.19
C ALA A 49 20.36 17.58 -9.55
N THR A 50 19.77 16.57 -10.17
CA THR A 50 18.33 16.40 -10.37
C THR A 50 17.90 15.02 -9.88
N LEU A 51 17.86 14.82 -8.55
CA LEU A 51 17.07 13.70 -8.03
C LEU A 51 15.63 13.95 -8.48
N SER A 52 15.19 13.23 -9.52
CA SER A 52 13.84 13.40 -10.03
C SER A 52 12.84 13.15 -8.91
N GLN A 53 11.69 13.80 -9.00
CA GLN A 53 10.61 13.57 -8.04
C GLN A 53 10.19 12.10 -8.02
N ILE A 54 10.35 11.41 -9.15
CA ILE A 54 10.13 9.96 -9.31
C ILE A 54 11.06 9.17 -8.38
N LEU A 55 12.38 9.42 -8.42
CA LEU A 55 13.35 8.73 -7.56
C LEU A 55 13.16 9.08 -6.08
N THR A 56 12.84 10.34 -5.80
CA THR A 56 12.52 10.81 -4.43
C THR A 56 11.34 10.01 -3.84
N ALA A 57 10.25 9.86 -4.60
CA ALA A 57 9.07 9.11 -4.19
C ALA A 57 9.35 7.61 -4.00
N ALA A 58 10.13 7.02 -4.91
CA ALA A 58 10.54 5.61 -4.80
C ALA A 58 11.33 5.34 -3.51
N LEU A 59 12.35 6.17 -3.23
CA LEU A 59 13.15 6.05 -2.00
C LEU A 59 12.29 6.26 -0.75
N SER A 60 11.41 7.27 -0.76
CA SER A 60 10.51 7.54 0.35
C SER A 60 9.61 6.34 0.67
N THR A 61 9.03 5.72 -0.35
CA THR A 61 8.15 4.55 -0.20
C THR A 61 8.91 3.34 0.35
N LEU A 62 10.10 3.06 -0.19
CA LEU A 62 10.93 1.94 0.26
C LEU A 62 11.32 2.07 1.74
N PHE A 63 11.79 3.26 2.14
CA PHE A 63 12.24 3.49 3.50
C PHE A 63 11.09 3.65 4.50
N THR A 64 9.93 4.16 4.07
CA THR A 64 8.77 4.36 4.96
C THR A 64 7.92 3.09 5.12
N MET A 65 7.86 2.22 4.11
CA MET A 65 6.97 1.04 4.13
C MET A 65 7.73 -0.28 4.12
N ALA A 66 8.61 -0.52 3.12
CA ALA A 66 9.30 -1.82 3.02
C ALA A 66 10.32 -2.04 4.14
N PHE A 67 11.19 -1.05 4.39
CA PHE A 67 12.25 -1.15 5.40
C PHE A 67 11.70 -1.47 6.81
N PRO A 68 10.67 -0.78 7.33
CA PRO A 68 10.12 -1.08 8.65
C PRO A 68 9.49 -2.46 8.74
N ALA A 69 8.76 -2.89 7.70
CA ALA A 69 8.13 -4.21 7.65
C ALA A 69 9.18 -5.33 7.70
N ILE A 70 10.25 -5.18 6.92
CA ILE A 70 11.36 -6.12 6.86
C ILE A 70 12.11 -6.17 8.20
N LEU A 71 12.48 -5.01 8.75
CA LEU A 71 13.21 -4.93 10.02
C LEU A 71 12.39 -5.49 11.18
N TYR A 72 11.10 -5.17 11.24
CA TYR A 72 10.16 -5.76 12.18
C TYR A 72 10.11 -7.29 12.05
N GLY A 73 9.97 -7.81 10.82
CA GLY A 73 9.97 -9.25 10.56
C GLY A 73 11.25 -9.94 11.02
N PHE A 74 12.43 -9.34 10.78
CA PHE A 74 13.71 -9.86 11.26
C PHE A 74 13.79 -9.93 12.78
N VAL A 75 13.44 -8.83 13.48
CA VAL A 75 13.48 -8.77 14.95
C VAL A 75 12.51 -9.80 15.55
N TRP A 76 11.30 -9.89 14.99
CA TRP A 76 10.28 -10.81 15.46
C TRP A 76 10.71 -12.28 15.30
N CYS A 77 11.12 -12.67 14.10
CA CYS A 77 11.52 -14.05 13.81
C CYS A 77 12.75 -14.47 14.61
N ARG A 78 13.72 -13.56 14.82
CA ARG A 78 14.89 -13.83 15.67
C ARG A 78 14.50 -14.06 17.14
N ARG A 79 13.52 -13.31 17.65
CA ARG A 79 13.02 -13.45 19.04
C ARG A 79 12.27 -14.76 19.26
N LYS A 80 11.40 -15.16 18.30
CA LYS A 80 10.52 -16.32 18.47
C LYS A 80 11.11 -17.64 17.97
N ARG A 81 12.07 -17.60 17.03
CA ARG A 81 12.70 -18.78 16.38
C ARG A 81 11.71 -19.81 15.80
N THR A 82 10.48 -19.40 15.52
CA THR A 82 9.39 -20.30 15.12
C THR A 82 9.09 -20.27 13.63
N THR A 83 9.61 -19.29 12.89
CA THR A 83 9.31 -19.11 11.47
C THR A 83 10.37 -18.28 10.75
N THR A 84 10.36 -18.28 9.41
CA THR A 84 11.21 -17.44 8.57
C THR A 84 10.57 -16.07 8.36
N VAL A 85 11.39 -15.04 8.08
CA VAL A 85 10.89 -13.68 7.77
C VAL A 85 9.95 -13.68 6.56
N SER A 86 10.28 -14.46 5.52
CA SER A 86 9.44 -14.59 4.34
C SER A 86 8.06 -15.16 4.66
N TYR A 87 8.00 -16.21 5.47
CA TYR A 87 6.74 -16.78 5.89
C TYR A 87 5.94 -15.83 6.78
N PHE A 88 6.61 -15.18 7.74
CA PHE A 88 5.99 -14.21 8.64
C PHE A 88 5.33 -13.05 7.90
N LEU A 89 6.01 -12.49 6.89
CA LEU A 89 5.52 -11.36 6.08
C LEU A 89 4.58 -11.80 4.94
N GLY A 90 4.20 -13.09 4.86
CA GLY A 90 3.29 -13.59 3.84
C GLY A 90 3.87 -13.66 2.42
N LEU A 91 5.20 -13.72 2.28
CA LEU A 91 5.91 -13.98 1.03
C LEU A 91 5.89 -15.48 0.70
N CYS A 92 4.70 -16.05 0.65
CA CYS A 92 4.45 -17.47 0.41
C CYS A 92 3.64 -17.69 -0.86
N ARG A 93 3.85 -18.82 -1.54
CA ARG A 93 3.00 -19.21 -2.67
C ARG A 93 1.59 -19.50 -2.18
N VAL A 94 0.61 -19.06 -2.95
CA VAL A 94 -0.80 -19.41 -2.73
C VAL A 94 -0.94 -20.92 -2.92
N ASN A 95 -1.55 -21.60 -1.96
CA ASN A 95 -2.00 -22.98 -2.15
C ASN A 95 -3.51 -22.95 -2.39
N PRO A 96 -3.99 -22.91 -3.64
CA PRO A 96 -5.41 -22.85 -3.93
C PRO A 96 -6.11 -24.07 -3.33
N ARG A 97 -7.35 -23.88 -2.83
CA ARG A 97 -8.18 -25.03 -2.47
C ARG A 97 -8.30 -25.93 -3.69
N LYS A 98 -8.30 -27.26 -3.49
CA LYS A 98 -8.34 -28.27 -4.56
C LYS A 98 -9.53 -28.12 -5.55
N GLU A 99 -10.52 -27.30 -5.21
CA GLU A 99 -11.78 -27.15 -5.93
C GLU A 99 -11.78 -26.08 -7.03
N ILE A 100 -10.86 -25.09 -7.01
CA ILE A 100 -10.83 -24.00 -8.01
C ILE A 100 -9.50 -24.04 -8.75
N SER A 101 -9.55 -24.05 -10.09
CA SER A 101 -8.33 -23.97 -10.91
C SER A 101 -7.60 -22.63 -10.65
N PRO A 102 -6.25 -22.63 -10.55
CA PRO A 102 -5.50 -21.40 -10.27
C PRO A 102 -5.75 -20.28 -11.29
N SER A 103 -5.95 -20.64 -12.57
CA SER A 103 -6.23 -19.68 -13.64
C SER A 103 -7.61 -19.05 -13.52
N SER A 104 -8.66 -19.84 -13.26
CA SER A 104 -10.02 -19.30 -13.05
C SER A 104 -10.08 -18.35 -11.86
N LEU A 105 -9.39 -18.68 -10.76
CA LEU A 105 -9.28 -17.79 -9.61
C LEU A 105 -8.59 -16.48 -9.99
N PHE A 106 -7.49 -16.54 -10.74
CA PHE A 106 -6.78 -15.34 -11.19
C PHE A 106 -7.67 -14.42 -12.04
N PHE A 107 -8.38 -14.95 -13.04
CA PHE A 107 -9.27 -14.16 -13.88
C PHE A 107 -10.43 -13.56 -13.10
N LEU A 108 -11.00 -14.29 -12.13
CA LEU A 108 -12.04 -13.76 -11.26
C LEU A 108 -11.54 -12.57 -10.42
N LEU A 109 -10.35 -12.70 -9.83
CA LEU A 109 -9.74 -11.63 -9.03
C LEU A 109 -9.40 -10.41 -9.89
N LEU A 110 -8.93 -10.63 -11.12
CA LEU A 110 -8.66 -9.57 -12.08
C LEU A 110 -9.94 -8.83 -12.48
N LEU A 111 -11.01 -9.58 -12.81
CA LEU A 111 -12.32 -9.02 -13.14
C LEU A 111 -12.86 -8.19 -11.97
N LEU A 112 -12.79 -8.71 -10.74
CA LEU A 112 -13.23 -7.97 -9.56
C LEU A 112 -12.41 -6.70 -9.35
N THR A 113 -11.09 -6.76 -9.54
CA THR A 113 -10.21 -5.58 -9.46
C THR A 113 -10.57 -4.53 -10.50
N PHE A 114 -10.93 -4.95 -11.72
CA PHE A 114 -11.39 -4.05 -12.78
C PHE A 114 -12.75 -3.43 -12.47
N VAL A 115 -13.70 -4.21 -11.93
CA VAL A 115 -14.99 -3.66 -11.48
C VAL A 115 -14.79 -2.64 -10.36
N LEU A 116 -13.92 -2.94 -9.39
CA LEU A 116 -13.54 -2.00 -8.34
C LEU A 116 -12.90 -0.73 -8.92
N PHE A 117 -12.11 -0.85 -10.00
CA PHE A 117 -11.46 0.30 -10.64
C PHE A 117 -12.51 1.27 -11.18
N LEU A 118 -13.50 0.74 -11.90
CA LEU A 118 -14.63 1.53 -12.40
C LEU A 118 -15.43 2.18 -11.25
N LEU A 119 -15.63 1.48 -10.14
CA LEU A 119 -16.31 2.01 -8.97
C LEU A 119 -15.52 3.15 -8.31
N VAL A 120 -14.19 3.03 -8.22
CA VAL A 120 -13.33 4.10 -7.68
C VAL A 120 -13.43 5.34 -8.55
N GLN A 121 -13.28 5.20 -9.87
CA GLN A 121 -13.40 6.31 -10.81
C GLN A 121 -14.81 6.94 -10.79
N GLY A 122 -15.86 6.13 -10.64
CA GLY A 122 -17.21 6.63 -10.45
C GLY A 122 -17.39 7.39 -9.14
N SER A 123 -16.75 6.92 -8.06
CA SER A 123 -16.86 7.53 -6.73
C SER A 123 -16.19 8.90 -6.64
N SER A 124 -15.05 9.09 -7.32
CA SER A 124 -14.38 10.39 -7.37
C SER A 124 -15.21 11.42 -8.14
N HIS A 125 -15.80 11.02 -9.27
CA HIS A 125 -16.72 11.89 -10.03
C HIS A 125 -18.01 12.21 -9.27
N LEU A 126 -18.54 11.27 -8.49
CA LEU A 126 -19.66 11.54 -7.60
C LEU A 126 -19.28 12.55 -6.51
N MET A 127 -18.09 12.43 -5.93
CA MET A 127 -17.60 13.35 -4.90
C MET A 127 -17.51 14.79 -5.42
N GLU A 128 -17.09 14.99 -6.67
CA GLU A 128 -17.11 16.32 -7.33
C GLU A 128 -18.50 16.91 -7.42
N LYS A 129 -19.53 16.09 -7.68
CA LYS A 129 -20.92 16.55 -7.73
C LYS A 129 -21.50 16.82 -6.34
N VAL A 130 -21.02 16.13 -5.32
CA VAL A 130 -21.45 16.31 -3.92
C VAL A 130 -20.77 17.51 -3.28
N LEU A 131 -19.55 17.86 -3.71
CA LEU A 131 -18.72 18.93 -3.14
C LEU A 131 -19.49 20.24 -2.88
N PRO A 132 -20.29 20.80 -3.81
CA PRO A 132 -20.99 22.08 -3.59
C PRO A 132 -22.03 22.04 -2.46
N TYR A 133 -22.47 20.85 -2.05
CA TYR A 133 -23.45 20.65 -1.00
C TYR A 133 -22.82 20.41 0.38
N MET A 134 -21.49 20.30 0.47
CA MET A 134 -20.79 20.09 1.74
C MET A 134 -20.69 21.39 2.56
N PRO A 135 -20.50 21.32 3.88
CA PRO A 135 -20.13 22.48 4.69
C PRO A 135 -18.84 23.16 4.16
N SER A 136 -18.77 24.48 4.22
CA SER A 136 -17.65 25.27 3.65
C SER A 136 -16.26 24.80 4.11
N GLY A 137 -16.10 24.45 5.39
CA GLY A 137 -14.83 23.93 5.89
C GLY A 137 -14.42 22.58 5.27
N LEU A 138 -15.38 21.72 4.93
CA LEU A 138 -15.11 20.45 4.23
C LEU A 138 -14.85 20.67 2.73
N GLN A 139 -15.51 21.66 2.12
CA GLN A 139 -15.25 22.06 0.74
C GLN A 139 -13.80 22.50 0.58
N GLU A 140 -13.33 23.41 1.43
CA GLU A 140 -11.96 23.94 1.38
C GLU A 140 -10.90 22.82 1.52
N VAL A 141 -11.13 21.87 2.43
CA VAL A 141 -10.24 20.72 2.62
C VAL A 141 -10.21 19.84 1.37
N ALA A 142 -11.37 19.57 0.76
CA ALA A 142 -11.45 18.75 -0.44
C ALA A 142 -10.77 19.45 -1.63
N GLU A 143 -11.05 20.73 -1.88
CA GLU A 143 -10.43 21.51 -2.96
C GLU A 143 -8.90 21.57 -2.82
N LYS A 144 -8.39 21.83 -1.62
CA LYS A 144 -6.93 21.78 -1.36
C LYS A 144 -6.35 20.41 -1.62
N ALA A 145 -7.05 19.34 -1.27
CA ALA A 145 -6.61 17.98 -1.56
C ALA A 145 -6.59 17.71 -3.07
N LYS A 146 -7.59 18.16 -3.82
CA LYS A 146 -7.65 18.03 -5.29
C LYS A 146 -6.49 18.76 -5.97
N LEU A 147 -6.27 20.03 -5.62
CA LEU A 147 -5.16 20.82 -6.19
C LEU A 147 -3.80 20.21 -5.89
N ARG A 148 -3.61 19.64 -4.69
CA ARG A 148 -2.38 18.94 -4.34
C ARG A 148 -2.19 17.68 -5.18
N ASP A 149 -3.23 16.86 -5.34
CA ASP A 149 -3.18 15.64 -6.13
C ASP A 149 -2.86 15.97 -7.62
N GLU A 150 -3.49 16.99 -8.19
CA GLU A 150 -3.20 17.50 -9.55
C GLU A 150 -1.76 18.03 -9.68
N MET A 151 -1.29 18.84 -8.71
CA MET A 151 0.08 19.36 -8.70
C MET A 151 1.11 18.23 -8.63
N LEU A 152 0.88 17.22 -7.78
CA LEU A 152 1.75 16.06 -7.68
C LEU A 152 1.80 15.33 -9.03
N MET A 153 0.65 15.03 -9.64
CA MET A 153 0.63 14.38 -10.95
C MET A 153 1.37 15.18 -12.02
N ASN A 154 1.19 16.50 -12.08
CA ASN A 154 1.92 17.34 -13.03
C ASN A 154 3.43 17.34 -12.78
N LEU A 155 3.88 17.39 -11.52
CA LEU A 155 5.31 17.30 -11.17
C LEU A 155 5.92 15.94 -11.54
N LEU A 156 5.16 14.86 -11.36
CA LEU A 156 5.59 13.51 -11.75
C LEU A 156 5.66 13.33 -13.26
N PHE A 157 4.88 14.11 -14.02
CA PHE A 157 4.83 14.03 -15.48
C PHE A 157 5.59 15.13 -16.23
N ALA A 158 6.21 16.07 -15.50
CA ALA A 158 7.02 17.15 -16.06
C ALA A 158 8.26 16.65 -16.83
N GLU A 159 8.79 15.48 -16.49
CA GLU A 159 9.94 14.89 -17.18
C GLU A 159 9.47 13.99 -18.34
N HIS A 160 10.07 14.19 -19.51
CA HIS A 160 9.76 13.46 -20.74
C HIS A 160 10.92 12.55 -21.15
N GLY A 161 10.60 11.38 -21.72
CA GLY A 161 11.58 10.37 -22.13
C GLY A 161 11.12 8.95 -21.81
N LEU A 162 11.65 7.96 -22.53
CA LEU A 162 11.35 6.54 -22.30
C LEU A 162 11.91 6.09 -20.94
N GLU A 163 13.07 6.60 -20.57
CA GLU A 163 13.72 6.41 -19.28
C GLU A 163 12.84 6.88 -18.11
N TYR A 164 12.25 8.07 -18.19
CA TYR A 164 11.34 8.59 -17.17
C TYR A 164 10.01 7.84 -17.13
N SER A 165 9.55 7.32 -18.27
CA SER A 165 8.35 6.47 -18.35
C SER A 165 8.58 5.14 -17.63
N PHE A 166 9.72 4.49 -17.87
CA PHE A 166 10.13 3.28 -17.15
C PHE A 166 10.28 3.55 -15.65
N LEU A 167 10.98 4.63 -15.27
CA LEU A 167 11.16 5.01 -13.87
C LEU A 167 9.82 5.28 -13.17
N ARG A 168 8.85 5.93 -13.83
CA ARG A 168 7.49 6.14 -13.29
C ARG A 168 6.78 4.83 -12.98
N ILE A 169 6.83 3.86 -13.90
CA ILE A 169 6.22 2.53 -13.68
C ILE A 169 6.86 1.85 -12.46
N VAL A 170 8.19 1.86 -12.37
CA VAL A 170 8.89 1.26 -11.23
C VAL A 170 8.55 1.97 -9.93
N ALA A 171 8.60 3.30 -9.90
CA ALA A 171 8.43 4.11 -8.69
C ALA A 171 6.99 4.21 -8.18
N PHE A 172 5.99 4.16 -9.07
CA PHE A 172 4.58 4.40 -8.72
C PHE A 172 3.68 3.17 -8.89
N ALA A 173 4.08 2.18 -9.69
CA ALA A 173 3.32 0.94 -9.81
C ALA A 173 4.00 -0.24 -9.10
N VAL A 174 5.30 -0.47 -9.32
CA VAL A 174 5.97 -1.68 -8.79
C VAL A 174 6.34 -1.52 -7.32
N ILE A 175 7.08 -0.46 -6.98
CA ILE A 175 7.59 -0.22 -5.62
C ILE A 175 6.46 -0.08 -4.60
N PRO A 176 5.41 0.73 -4.84
CA PRO A 176 4.30 0.88 -3.89
C PRO A 176 3.53 -0.43 -3.74
N ALA A 177 3.19 -1.09 -4.87
CA ALA A 177 2.43 -2.34 -4.83
C ALA A 177 3.11 -3.42 -3.98
N PHE A 178 4.44 -3.52 -4.03
CA PHE A 178 5.16 -4.45 -3.16
C PHE A 178 5.32 -3.91 -1.72
N SER A 179 5.83 -2.70 -1.57
CA SER A 179 6.24 -2.14 -0.27
C SER A 179 5.05 -1.90 0.65
N GLU A 180 3.95 -1.40 0.10
CA GLU A 180 2.75 -1.11 0.86
C GLU A 180 2.00 -2.39 1.24
N GLU A 181 1.88 -3.36 0.34
CA GLU A 181 1.30 -4.66 0.69
C GLU A 181 2.14 -5.39 1.75
N LEU A 182 3.47 -5.31 1.65
CA LEU A 182 4.38 -5.89 2.64
C LEU A 182 4.18 -5.27 4.02
N PHE A 183 4.08 -3.94 4.11
CA PHE A 183 3.85 -3.25 5.38
C PHE A 183 2.43 -3.48 5.91
N MET A 184 1.41 -3.24 5.07
CA MET A 184 0.01 -3.26 5.48
C MET A 184 -0.47 -4.67 5.76
N ARG A 185 -0.25 -5.63 4.85
CA ARG A 185 -0.79 -6.99 4.93
C ARG A 185 0.20 -7.95 5.60
N GLY A 186 1.49 -7.77 5.33
CA GLY A 186 2.55 -8.60 5.90
C GLY A 186 2.86 -8.29 7.37
N ALA A 187 2.84 -7.02 7.78
CA ALA A 187 3.22 -6.61 9.14
C ALA A 187 2.05 -6.07 9.98
N LEU A 188 1.37 -5.02 9.53
CA LEU A 188 0.39 -4.28 10.34
C LEU A 188 -0.91 -5.06 10.57
N GLN A 189 -1.52 -5.60 9.51
CA GLN A 189 -2.82 -6.29 9.58
C GLN A 189 -2.81 -7.47 10.58
N PRO A 190 -1.81 -8.36 10.60
CA PRO A 190 -1.76 -9.43 11.61
C PRO A 190 -1.70 -8.92 13.05
N ILE A 191 -0.99 -7.81 13.30
CA ILE A 191 -0.92 -7.17 14.61
C ILE A 191 -2.32 -6.68 15.01
N LEU A 192 -3.01 -5.94 14.12
CA LEU A 192 -4.33 -5.39 14.42
C LEU A 192 -5.39 -6.49 14.60
N ILE A 193 -5.37 -7.54 13.78
CA ILE A 193 -6.26 -8.70 13.97
C ILE A 193 -6.06 -9.31 15.36
N LYS A 194 -4.82 -9.40 15.85
CA LYS A 194 -4.56 -9.90 17.20
C LYS A 194 -5.05 -8.94 18.28
N VAL A 195 -4.79 -7.64 18.15
CA VAL A 195 -5.20 -6.60 19.11
C VAL A 195 -6.72 -6.63 19.30
N PHE A 196 -7.48 -6.62 18.21
CA PHE A 196 -8.96 -6.63 18.25
C PHE A 196 -9.56 -8.03 18.43
N ARG A 197 -8.74 -9.08 18.33
CA ARG A 197 -9.17 -10.50 18.37
C ARG A 197 -10.27 -10.83 17.37
N ASN A 198 -10.37 -10.04 16.30
CA ASN A 198 -11.39 -10.16 15.25
C ASN A 198 -10.74 -9.83 13.90
N PRO A 199 -10.79 -10.76 12.91
CA PRO A 199 -10.17 -10.54 11.62
C PRO A 199 -10.79 -9.35 10.86
N HIS A 200 -12.10 -9.15 10.96
CA HIS A 200 -12.81 -8.08 10.26
C HIS A 200 -12.39 -6.70 10.77
N TRP A 201 -12.33 -6.51 12.10
CA TRP A 201 -11.88 -5.24 12.68
C TRP A 201 -10.40 -4.94 12.38
N GLY A 202 -9.55 -5.97 12.40
CA GLY A 202 -8.15 -5.81 12.00
C GLY A 202 -8.01 -5.37 10.55
N ILE A 203 -8.74 -6.00 9.63
CA ILE A 203 -8.73 -5.66 8.19
C ILE A 203 -9.30 -4.26 7.96
N VAL A 204 -10.45 -3.94 8.55
CA VAL A 204 -11.10 -2.62 8.39
C VAL A 204 -10.20 -1.51 8.90
N LEU A 205 -9.56 -1.67 10.05
CA LEU A 205 -8.67 -0.63 10.57
C LEU A 205 -7.39 -0.49 9.73
N THR A 206 -6.80 -1.59 9.25
CA THR A 206 -5.69 -1.51 8.29
C THR A 206 -6.12 -0.77 7.02
N ALA A 207 -7.31 -1.06 6.50
CA ALA A 207 -7.84 -0.41 5.30
C ALA A 207 -8.09 1.10 5.51
N LEU A 208 -8.64 1.49 6.67
CA LEU A 208 -8.83 2.90 7.03
C LEU A 208 -7.49 3.63 7.14
N LEU A 209 -6.51 3.03 7.81
CA LEU A 209 -5.17 3.62 7.94
C LEU A 209 -4.50 3.77 6.57
N PHE A 210 -4.61 2.75 5.71
CA PHE A 210 -4.08 2.79 4.35
C PHE A 210 -4.71 3.92 3.52
N ALA A 211 -6.04 4.02 3.51
CA ALA A 211 -6.74 5.10 2.80
C ALA A 211 -6.42 6.48 3.37
N GLY A 212 -6.31 6.61 4.70
CA GLY A 212 -5.93 7.85 5.36
C GLY A 212 -4.52 8.31 5.00
N LEU A 213 -3.56 7.40 4.86
CA LEU A 213 -2.18 7.73 4.49
C LEU A 213 -2.03 8.26 3.07
N HIS A 214 -3.01 8.01 2.19
CA HIS A 214 -3.02 8.56 0.83
C HIS A 214 -3.44 10.03 0.76
N LEU A 215 -4.06 10.56 1.82
CA LEU A 215 -4.50 11.96 1.95
C LEU A 215 -5.41 12.49 0.81
N SER A 216 -5.88 11.63 -0.10
CA SER A 216 -6.75 11.99 -1.22
C SER A 216 -8.21 11.92 -0.80
N VAL A 217 -8.88 13.07 -0.73
CA VAL A 217 -10.29 13.16 -0.31
C VAL A 217 -11.22 12.51 -1.35
N PHE A 218 -10.97 12.77 -2.63
CA PHE A 218 -11.81 12.27 -3.73
C PHE A 218 -11.68 10.77 -3.94
N ASN A 219 -10.49 10.20 -3.69
CA ASN A 219 -10.23 8.79 -3.88
C ASN A 219 -10.35 7.96 -2.59
N PHE A 220 -10.58 8.60 -1.43
CA PHE A 220 -10.58 7.94 -0.12
C PHE A 220 -11.45 6.69 -0.07
N LEU A 221 -12.71 6.79 -0.52
CA LEU A 221 -13.65 5.69 -0.49
C LEU A 221 -13.18 4.53 -1.38
N GLY A 222 -12.69 4.84 -2.58
CA GLY A 222 -12.17 3.83 -3.51
C GLY A 222 -10.93 3.13 -2.97
N ILE A 223 -9.97 3.89 -2.43
CA ILE A 223 -8.75 3.37 -1.81
C ILE A 223 -9.12 2.48 -0.60
N PHE A 224 -10.08 2.90 0.22
CA PHE A 224 -10.57 2.11 1.35
C PHE A 224 -11.17 0.77 0.90
N ILE A 225 -12.00 0.76 -0.14
CA ILE A 225 -12.59 -0.48 -0.68
C ILE A 225 -11.52 -1.41 -1.25
N TYR A 226 -10.55 -0.89 -2.00
CA TYR A 226 -9.39 -1.67 -2.45
C TYR A 226 -8.61 -2.24 -1.27
N ALA A 227 -8.43 -1.44 -0.23
CA ALA A 227 -7.66 -1.85 0.90
C ALA A 227 -8.33 -2.98 1.69
N LEU A 228 -9.66 -2.95 1.82
CA LEU A 228 -10.48 -4.05 2.32
C LEU A 228 -10.33 -5.30 1.45
N TYR A 229 -10.47 -5.14 0.13
CA TYR A 229 -10.37 -6.24 -0.82
C TYR A 229 -9.02 -6.96 -0.72
N PHE A 230 -7.90 -6.24 -0.79
CA PHE A 230 -6.56 -6.82 -0.63
C PHE A 230 -6.34 -7.38 0.78
N GLY A 231 -6.91 -6.75 1.81
CA GLY A 231 -6.84 -7.24 3.19
C GLY A 231 -7.49 -8.61 3.38
N TYR A 232 -8.68 -8.81 2.82
CA TYR A 232 -9.35 -10.12 2.80
C TYR A 232 -8.61 -11.12 1.92
N LEU A 233 -8.10 -10.70 0.77
CA LEU A 233 -7.32 -11.55 -0.12
C LEU A 233 -6.10 -12.13 0.60
N ALA A 234 -5.32 -11.27 1.27
CA ALA A 234 -4.18 -11.68 2.06
C ALA A 234 -4.57 -12.58 3.25
N TYR A 235 -5.69 -12.29 3.91
CA TYR A 235 -6.19 -13.08 5.04
C TYR A 235 -6.58 -14.52 4.64
N TYR A 236 -7.33 -14.68 3.54
CA TYR A 236 -7.79 -15.99 3.09
C TYR A 236 -6.72 -16.77 2.34
N LEU A 237 -5.94 -16.11 1.46
CA LEU A 237 -4.92 -16.77 0.65
C LEU A 237 -3.58 -16.94 1.38
N ARG A 238 -3.40 -16.28 2.52
CA ARG A 238 -2.17 -16.36 3.34
C ARG A 238 -0.92 -15.96 2.55
N SER A 239 -1.09 -15.01 1.65
CA SER A 239 -0.07 -14.55 0.73
C SER A 239 -0.36 -13.11 0.35
N ILE A 240 0.68 -12.27 0.32
CA ILE A 240 0.54 -10.90 -0.16
C ILE A 240 0.64 -10.81 -1.69
N TYR A 241 1.20 -11.81 -2.37
CA TYR A 241 1.45 -11.74 -3.82
C TYR A 241 0.20 -11.46 -4.67
N PRO A 242 -0.98 -12.06 -4.41
CA PRO A 242 -2.18 -11.71 -5.13
C PRO A 242 -2.54 -10.23 -4.99
N GLY A 243 -2.42 -9.67 -3.78
CA GLY A 243 -2.60 -8.22 -3.54
C GLY A 243 -1.57 -7.39 -4.29
N VAL A 244 -0.29 -7.76 -4.22
CA VAL A 244 0.81 -7.07 -4.92
C VAL A 244 0.57 -7.01 -6.43
N ILE A 245 0.16 -8.12 -7.05
CA ILE A 245 -0.08 -8.18 -8.50
C ILE A 245 -1.26 -7.27 -8.88
N LEU A 246 -2.38 -7.37 -8.16
CA LEU A 246 -3.58 -6.58 -8.46
C LEU A 246 -3.37 -5.09 -8.19
N HIS A 247 -2.64 -4.75 -7.13
CA HIS A 247 -2.25 -3.38 -6.81
C HIS A 247 -1.31 -2.81 -7.90
N PHE A 248 -0.31 -3.57 -8.34
CA PHE A 248 0.54 -3.17 -9.46
C PHE A 248 -0.28 -2.88 -10.72
N LEU A 249 -1.20 -3.79 -11.08
CA LEU A 249 -2.05 -3.63 -12.26
C LEU A 249 -2.95 -2.39 -12.15
N ASN A 250 -3.50 -2.12 -10.96
CA ASN A 250 -4.30 -0.93 -10.69
C ASN A 250 -3.48 0.37 -10.88
N ASN A 251 -2.28 0.42 -10.31
CA ASN A 251 -1.42 1.60 -10.41
C ASN A 251 -0.90 1.78 -11.82
N PHE A 252 -0.54 0.69 -12.49
CA PHE A 252 -0.14 0.71 -13.89
C PHE A 252 -1.27 1.21 -14.81
N ALA A 253 -2.51 0.74 -14.61
CA ALA A 253 -3.66 1.22 -15.36
C ALA A 253 -3.88 2.73 -15.15
N THR A 254 -3.75 3.22 -13.91
CA THR A 254 -3.86 4.64 -13.58
C THR A 254 -2.79 5.48 -14.30
N LEU A 255 -1.52 5.03 -14.28
CA LEU A 255 -0.44 5.69 -15.00
C LEU A 255 -0.66 5.67 -16.52
N ALA A 256 -1.13 4.55 -17.07
CA ALA A 256 -1.40 4.42 -18.50
C ALA A 256 -2.51 5.38 -18.94
N ILE A 257 -3.63 5.43 -18.20
CA ILE A 257 -4.73 6.37 -18.48
C ILE A 257 -4.23 7.81 -18.43
N PHE A 258 -3.49 8.17 -17.38
CA PHE A 258 -2.94 9.52 -17.27
C PHE A 258 -2.03 9.86 -18.46
N TYR A 259 -1.15 8.94 -18.86
CA TYR A 259 -0.30 9.11 -20.02
C TYR A 259 -1.10 9.33 -21.31
N PHE A 260 -2.16 8.54 -21.55
CA PHE A 260 -3.03 8.72 -22.71
C PHE A 260 -3.77 10.07 -22.70
N THR A 261 -4.24 10.54 -21.52
CA THR A 261 -4.93 11.83 -21.42
C THR A 261 -4.02 13.03 -21.65
N GLN A 262 -2.70 12.89 -21.53
CA GLN A 262 -1.74 13.96 -21.82
C GLN A 262 -1.32 14.00 -23.31
N LEU A 263 -1.65 12.95 -24.08
CA LEU A 263 -1.35 12.87 -25.52
C LEU A 263 -2.47 13.42 -26.41
N VAL A 264 -3.68 13.57 -25.86
CA VAL A 264 -4.91 14.03 -26.54
C VAL A 264 -5.16 15.49 -26.17
#